data_AF-A0AA41RYZ9-F1
#
_entry.id   AF-A0AA41RYZ9-F1
#
_cell.length_a   1.000
_cell.length_b   1.000
_cell.length_c   1.000
_cell.angle_alpha   90.00
_cell.angle_beta   90.00
_cell.angle_gamma   90.00
#
_symmetry.space_group_name_H-M   'P 1'
#
loop_
_entity.id
_entity.type
_entity.pdbx_description
1 polymer ?
#
loop_
_entity_poly.entity_id
_entity_poly.type
_entity_poly.pdbx_seq_one_letter_code
_entity_poly.pdbx_strand_id
1 'polypeptide(L)' 'MGGFPHYGVVNEDYLLIKGCCVGPKKHVVTLRQSLIKQTSRLALEEITLKFIETSSKFGHGRFQTTEEKNKYFGRVKA' A
#
# COMPACT_ATOMS: atom_id res chain seq x y z
N MET A 1 -4.24 6.36 6.22
CA MET A 1 -5.40 7.03 6.88
C MET A 1 -6.56 7.22 5.89
N GLY A 2 -7.80 6.89 6.27
CA GLY A 2 -8.99 7.15 5.43
C GLY A 2 -9.27 6.13 4.31
N GLY A 3 -8.56 5.00 4.30
CA GLY A 3 -8.71 3.95 3.27
C GLY A 3 -8.05 4.29 1.93
N PHE A 4 -8.08 3.34 1.00
CA PHE A 4 -7.57 3.51 -0.35
C PHE A 4 -8.59 4.26 -1.23
N PRO A 5 -8.20 5.35 -1.93
CA PRO A 5 -9.14 6.13 -2.74
C PRO A 5 -9.80 5.29 -3.82
N HIS A 6 -11.13 5.35 -3.93
CA HIS A 6 -11.95 4.55 -4.84
C HIS A 6 -11.88 3.03 -4.65
N TYR A 7 -11.35 2.54 -3.52
CA TYR A 7 -11.38 1.12 -3.15
C TYR A 7 -12.09 0.93 -1.80
N GLY A 8 -11.45 1.34 -0.71
CA GLY A 8 -11.92 1.12 0.66
C GLY A 8 -10.80 0.66 1.58
N VAL A 9 -11.18 -0.06 2.64
CA VAL A 9 -10.26 -0.72 3.57
C VAL A 9 -10.00 -2.15 3.07
N VAL A 10 -8.76 -2.62 3.19
CA VAL A 10 -8.38 -4.01 2.90
C VAL A 10 -8.41 -4.76 4.23
N ASN A 11 -9.35 -5.71 4.39
CA ASN A 11 -9.50 -6.48 5.63
C ASN A 11 -8.93 -7.89 5.52
N GLU A 12 -8.76 -8.37 4.28
CA GLU A 12 -8.27 -9.70 3.94
C GLU A 12 -6.77 -9.70 3.64
N ASP A 13 -6.24 -10.91 3.42
CA ASP A 13 -4.87 -11.11 3.01
C ASP A 13 -4.56 -10.39 1.69
N TYR A 14 -3.35 -9.83 1.57
CA TYR A 14 -2.95 -9.04 0.42
C TYR A 14 -1.50 -9.33 0.00
N LEU A 15 -1.20 -8.94 -1.25
CA LEU A 15 0.14 -8.97 -1.82
C LEU A 15 0.59 -7.54 -2.14
N LEU A 16 1.85 -7.22 -1.84
CA LEU A 16 2.49 -5.98 -2.28
C LEU A 16 3.38 -6.27 -3.48
N ILE A 17 2.98 -5.77 -4.65
CA ILE A 17 3.70 -5.98 -5.91
C ILE A 17 4.57 -4.75 -6.20
N LYS A 18 5.80 -4.99 -6.68
CA LYS A 18 6.69 -3.92 -7.14
C LYS A 18 6.10 -3.23 -8.39
N GLY A 19 5.91 -1.92 -8.33
CA GLY A 19 5.42 -1.12 -9.46
C GLY A 19 3.88 -1.05 -9.53
N CYS A 20 3.34 -0.97 -10.75
CA CYS A 20 1.90 -0.93 -11.02
C CYS A 20 1.43 -2.19 -11.76
N CYS A 21 0.12 -2.46 -11.70
CA CYS A 21 -0.53 -3.53 -12.45
C CYS A 21 -1.62 -2.97 -13.37
N VAL A 22 -2.12 -3.81 -14.27
CA VAL A 22 -3.13 -3.41 -15.28
C VAL A 22 -4.50 -3.20 -14.65
N GLY A 23 -5.20 -2.19 -15.16
CA GLY A 23 -6.60 -1.91 -14.83
C GLY A 23 -6.82 -0.88 -13.72
N PRO A 24 -8.06 -0.40 -13.58
CA PRO A 24 -8.44 0.52 -12.51
C PRO A 24 -8.49 -0.20 -11.16
N LYS A 25 -8.62 0.58 -10.07
CA LYS A 25 -8.85 0.04 -8.73
C LYS A 25 -10.15 -0.78 -8.71
N LYS A 26 -10.20 -1.84 -7.89
CA LYS A 26 -11.28 -2.86 -7.83
C LYS A 26 -11.34 -3.84 -9.01
N HIS A 27 -10.47 -3.69 -10.01
CA HIS A 27 -10.38 -4.66 -11.10
C HIS A 27 -9.83 -5.99 -10.58
N VAL A 28 -10.48 -7.09 -10.93
CA VAL A 28 -10.02 -8.45 -10.58
C VAL A 28 -8.79 -8.79 -11.41
N VAL A 29 -7.73 -9.25 -10.77
CA VAL A 29 -6.47 -9.61 -11.44
C VAL A 29 -6.14 -11.07 -11.15
N THR A 30 -5.99 -11.87 -12.20
CA THR A 30 -5.53 -13.25 -12.09
C THR A 30 -4.00 -13.28 -12.09
N LEU A 31 -3.40 -13.74 -10.99
CA LEU A 31 -1.96 -13.91 -10.87
C LEU A 31 -1.56 -15.31 -11.36
N ARG A 32 -0.45 -15.38 -12.10
CA ARG A 32 0.09 -16.61 -12.66
C ARG A 32 1.57 -16.71 -12.36
N GLN A 33 2.03 -17.90 -12.00
CA GLN A 33 3.46 -18.18 -11.93
C GLN A 33 4.14 -18.01 -13.29
N SER A 34 5.40 -17.57 -13.27
CA SER A 34 6.23 -17.47 -14.47
C SER A 34 6.37 -18.84 -15.15
N LEU A 35 6.27 -18.85 -16.47
CA LEU A 35 6.43 -20.05 -17.29
C LEU A 35 7.79 -20.74 -17.12
N ILE A 36 8.84 -19.94 -16.95
CA ILE A 36 10.23 -20.38 -16.83
C ILE A 36 10.75 -19.84 -15.50
N LYS A 37 11.59 -20.64 -14.83
CA LYS A 37 12.25 -20.24 -13.58
C LYS A 37 13.04 -18.95 -13.80
N GLN A 38 12.78 -17.94 -12.97
CA GLN A 38 13.50 -16.67 -13.00
C GLN A 38 14.85 -16.83 -12.29
N THR A 39 15.95 -16.59 -13.00
CA THR A 39 17.33 -16.76 -12.49
C THR A 39 18.14 -15.46 -12.50
N SER A 40 17.53 -14.34 -12.89
CA SER A 40 18.21 -13.04 -12.92
C SER A 40 18.51 -12.55 -11.50
N ARG A 41 19.58 -11.76 -11.34
CA ARG A 41 19.97 -11.20 -10.03
C ARG A 41 18.85 -10.39 -9.38
N LEU A 42 18.08 -9.65 -10.17
CA LEU A 42 16.92 -8.88 -9.71
C LEU A 42 15.78 -9.78 -9.21
N ALA A 43 15.62 -10.99 -9.76
CA ALA A 43 14.58 -11.92 -9.34
C ALA A 43 14.97 -12.73 -8.09
N LEU A 44 16.27 -12.86 -7.81
CA LEU A 44 16.82 -13.57 -6.66
C LEU A 44 17.22 -12.63 -5.51
N GLU A 45 16.90 -11.35 -5.62
CA GLU A 45 17.17 -10.35 -4.59
C GLU A 45 16.33 -10.65 -3.32
N GLU A 46 16.98 -10.67 -2.16
CA GLU A 46 16.29 -10.78 -0.88
C GLU A 46 15.68 -9.43 -0.50
N ILE A 47 14.36 -9.40 -0.29
CA ILE A 47 13.62 -8.16 -0.04
C ILE A 47 13.44 -7.94 1.46
N THR A 48 14.20 -7.02 2.03
CA THR A 48 14.01 -6.52 3.40
C THR A 48 13.39 -5.12 3.38
N LEU A 49 12.15 -4.99 3.85
CA LEU A 49 11.45 -3.70 3.90
C LEU A 49 11.78 -2.94 5.19
N LYS A 50 12.14 -1.66 5.07
CA LYS A 50 12.37 -0.78 6.23
C LYS A 50 11.15 0.06 6.59
N PHE A 51 10.39 0.51 5.59
CA PHE A 51 9.28 1.42 5.77
C PHE A 51 8.19 1.18 4.72
N ILE A 52 6.93 1.24 5.15
CA ILE A 52 5.75 1.24 4.30
C ILE A 52 4.93 2.47 4.67
N GLU A 53 4.61 3.30 3.68
CA GLU A 53 3.84 4.52 3.90
C GLU A 53 2.35 4.20 4.09
N THR A 54 1.80 4.59 5.23
CA THR A 54 0.38 4.42 5.61
C THR A 54 -0.38 5.74 5.66
N SER A 55 0.28 6.82 5.23
CA SER A 55 -0.30 8.16 5.16
C SER A 55 -1.53 8.22 4.23
N SER A 56 -2.35 9.26 4.41
CA SER A 56 -3.50 9.49 3.54
C SER A 56 -3.05 9.69 2.08
N LYS A 57 -3.75 9.02 1.16
CA LYS A 57 -3.63 9.27 -0.28
C LYS A 57 -4.76 10.15 -0.83
N PHE A 58 -5.62 10.66 0.05
CA PHE A 58 -6.51 11.77 -0.26
C PHE A 58 -5.77 13.08 0.00
N GLY A 59 -5.47 13.83 -1.07
CA GLY A 59 -4.64 15.03 -1.01
C GLY A 59 -3.19 14.72 -0.65
N HIS A 60 -2.54 15.63 0.09
CA HIS A 60 -1.17 15.48 0.54
C HIS A 60 -1.13 14.86 1.95
N GLY A 61 -0.70 13.60 2.05
CA GLY A 61 -0.58 12.88 3.32
C GLY A 61 0.57 13.39 4.19
N ARG A 62 0.30 13.65 5.47
CA ARG A 62 1.31 14.13 6.45
C ARG A 62 1.53 13.19 7.63
N PHE A 63 0.51 12.46 8.05
CA PHE A 63 0.53 11.60 9.24
C PHE A 63 0.40 10.14 8.80
N GLN A 64 1.15 9.24 9.43
CA GLN A 64 1.06 7.80 9.19
C GLN A 64 -0.11 7.20 9.96
N THR A 65 -0.27 7.62 11.22
CA THR A 65 -1.27 7.10 12.14
C THR A 65 -2.28 8.15 12.58
N THR A 66 -3.44 7.71 13.06
CA THR A 66 -4.47 8.62 13.60
C THR A 66 -3.99 9.26 14.91
N GLU A 67 -3.22 8.51 15.70
CA GLU A 67 -2.60 8.95 16.95
C GLU A 67 -1.61 10.09 16.72
N GLU A 68 -0.76 10.00 15.68
CA GLU A 68 0.15 11.09 15.28
C GLU A 68 -0.61 12.36 14.94
N LYS A 69 -1.69 12.23 14.16
CA LYS A 69 -2.53 13.38 13.78
C LYS A 69 -3.19 14.02 15.01
N ASN A 70 -3.76 13.22 15.90
CA ASN A 70 -4.42 13.69 17.10
C ASN A 70 -3.43 14.37 18.06
N LYS A 71 -2.24 13.80 18.22
CA LYS A 71 -1.17 14.40 19.03
C LYS A 71 -0.70 15.73 18.45
N TYR A 72 -0.59 15.84 17.13
CA TYR A 72 -0.16 17.06 16.45
C TYR A 72 -1.16 18.21 16.62
N PHE A 73 -2.45 17.94 16.40
CA PHE A 73 -3.49 18.98 16.51
C PHE A 73 -3.95 19.24 17.95
N GLY A 74 -3.74 18.30 18.87
CA GLY A 74 -4.14 18.42 20.26
C GLY A 74 -5.66 18.49 20.42
N ARG A 75 -6.13 19.33 21.34
CA ARG A 75 -7.56 19.46 21.65
C ARG A 75 -8.23 20.35 20.61
N VAL A 76 -8.96 19.75 19.69
CA VAL A 76 -9.75 20.45 18.67
C VAL A 76 -11.20 20.64 19.13
N LYS A 77 -11.87 21.67 18.62
CA LYS A 77 -13.31 21.83 18.78
C LYS A 77 -14.01 20.73 17.98
N ALA A 78 -14.99 20.06 18.59
CA ALA A 78 -15.84 19.09 17.91
C ALA A 78 -16.73 19.77 16.87
#